data_AF-A0A2L2YJE4-F1
#
_entry.id   AF-A0A2L2YJE4-F1
#
_cell.length_a   1.000
_cell.length_b   1.000
_cell.length_c   1.000
_cell.angle_alpha   90.00
_cell.angle_beta   90.00
_cell.angle_gamma   90.00
#
_symmetry.space_group_name_H-M   'P 1'
#
loop_
_entity.id
_entity.type
_entity.pdbx_description
1 polymer ?
#
loop_
_entity_poly.entity_id
_entity_poly.type
_entity_poly.pdbx_seq_one_letter_code
_entity_poly.pdbx_strand_id
1 'polypeptide(L)'
;MEVLDFNAVPAKALRCSTRLKLREFLDPRQEILFKNGFARDYRGLADQMDFQYNEVRIFERYDSPTLKIIDAWTVLPHTTIGLLIQYLENMGRHDILQDLQLKFELDAKSYIQRRLQVQSQESPLQVDEISSCRSVSFDVRLEDSGIFTTEDACTGEISYDCERLEIVNRKQWRARNAVRESEISLPVSLVVILHTVTAF
;
A
#
# COMPACT_ATOMS: atom_id res chain seq x y z
N MET A 1 28.70 -19.52 7.82
CA MET A 1 27.34 -18.97 7.79
C MET A 1 27.42 -17.66 8.54
N GLU A 2 27.28 -16.52 7.86
CA GLU A 2 27.31 -15.22 8.53
C GLU A 2 26.16 -15.19 9.54
N VAL A 3 26.49 -14.92 10.81
CA VAL A 3 25.50 -14.83 11.87
C VAL A 3 24.81 -13.47 11.72
N LEU A 4 23.61 -13.48 11.15
CA LEU A 4 22.76 -12.30 11.07
C LEU A 4 22.05 -12.09 12.41
N ASP A 5 22.18 -10.90 12.96
CA ASP A 5 21.40 -10.51 14.14
C ASP A 5 20.02 -10.00 13.72
N PHE A 6 18.99 -10.85 13.90
CA PHE A 6 17.61 -10.50 13.60
C PHE A 6 17.02 -9.46 14.57
N ASN A 7 17.62 -9.26 15.74
CA ASN A 7 17.14 -8.27 16.71
C ASN A 7 17.50 -6.84 16.30
N ALA A 8 18.53 -6.67 15.47
CA ALA A 8 18.91 -5.36 14.93
C ALA A 8 18.02 -4.91 13.76
N VAL A 9 17.28 -5.83 13.13
CA VAL A 9 16.49 -5.55 11.93
C VAL A 9 15.03 -5.29 12.30
N PRO A 10 14.46 -4.12 11.93
CA PRO A 10 13.08 -3.79 12.28
C PRO A 10 12.09 -4.68 11.52
N ALA A 11 10.92 -4.93 12.12
CA ALA A 11 9.86 -5.75 11.51
C ALA A 11 9.36 -5.20 10.16
N LYS A 12 9.50 -3.88 9.94
CA LYS A 12 9.22 -3.21 8.66
C LYS A 12 10.04 -3.78 7.49
N ALA A 13 11.18 -4.44 7.76
CA ALA A 13 12.00 -5.09 6.75
C ALA A 13 11.34 -6.31 6.08
N LEU A 14 10.31 -6.90 6.71
CA LEU A 14 9.59 -8.05 6.17
C LEU A 14 8.90 -7.70 4.85
N ARG A 15 9.26 -8.43 3.78
CA ARG A 15 8.67 -8.24 2.45
C ARG A 15 7.26 -8.82 2.37
N CYS A 16 6.48 -8.33 1.40
CA CYS A 16 5.13 -8.82 1.16
C CYS A 16 5.07 -10.33 0.92
N SER A 17 6.07 -10.91 0.23
CA SER A 17 6.13 -12.35 -0.03
C SER A 17 6.29 -13.21 1.23
N THR A 18 6.94 -12.69 2.27
CA THR A 18 7.08 -13.35 3.57
C THR A 18 5.80 -13.19 4.38
N ARG A 19 5.21 -11.99 4.39
CA ARG A 19 3.90 -11.73 5.03
C ARG A 19 2.78 -12.60 4.46
N LEU A 20 2.73 -12.77 3.14
CA LEU A 20 1.75 -13.63 2.46
C LEU A 20 1.93 -15.11 2.80
N LYS A 21 3.15 -15.56 3.10
CA LYS A 21 3.38 -16.92 3.58
C LYS A 21 2.99 -17.08 5.04
N LEU A 22 3.32 -16.11 5.90
CA LEU A 22 2.85 -16.11 7.30
C LEU A 22 1.32 -16.19 7.37
N ARG A 23 0.64 -15.45 6.50
CA ARG A 23 -0.81 -15.54 6.32
C ARG A 23 -1.28 -16.98 6.11
N GLU A 24 -0.70 -17.68 5.15
CA GLU A 24 -1.08 -19.05 4.78
C GLU A 24 -1.01 -20.00 5.99
N PHE A 25 -0.03 -19.79 6.87
CA PHE A 25 0.17 -20.63 8.06
C PHE A 25 -0.66 -20.25 9.28
N LEU A 26 -1.06 -18.98 9.43
CA LEU A 26 -1.64 -18.44 10.67
C LEU A 26 -3.10 -18.03 10.55
N ASP A 27 -3.62 -17.76 9.35
CA ASP A 27 -5.04 -17.46 9.15
C ASP A 27 -5.96 -18.65 9.47
N PRO A 28 -5.61 -19.91 9.15
CA PRO A 28 -6.44 -21.05 9.53
C PRO A 28 -6.56 -21.15 11.05
N ARG A 29 -7.79 -21.08 11.56
CA ARG A 29 -8.05 -21.19 13.00
C ARG A 29 -7.60 -22.54 13.53
N GLN A 30 -6.84 -22.50 14.62
CA GLN A 30 -6.46 -23.70 15.37
C GLN A 30 -7.13 -23.66 16.74
N GLU A 31 -7.81 -24.75 17.11
CA GLU A 31 -8.47 -24.87 18.42
C GLU A 31 -7.50 -25.35 19.51
N ILE A 32 -6.41 -26.00 19.11
CA ILE A 32 -5.42 -26.57 20.03
C ILE A 32 -4.45 -25.48 20.47
N LEU A 33 -4.44 -25.21 21.77
CA LEU A 33 -3.48 -24.31 22.41
C LEU A 33 -2.11 -24.97 22.57
N PHE A 34 -1.06 -24.15 22.59
CA PHE A 34 0.27 -24.60 22.95
C PHE A 34 0.44 -24.69 24.48
N LYS A 35 1.55 -25.28 24.95
CA LYS A 35 1.80 -25.59 26.37
C LYS A 35 1.73 -24.37 27.30
N ASN A 36 1.99 -23.18 26.77
CA ASN A 36 1.95 -21.90 27.49
C ASN A 36 0.58 -21.19 27.43
N GLY A 37 -0.43 -21.81 26.83
CA GLY A 37 -1.78 -21.27 26.75
C GLY A 37 -2.04 -20.38 25.53
N PHE A 38 -1.03 -20.08 24.70
CA PHE A 38 -1.26 -19.31 23.47
C PHE A 38 -1.91 -20.16 22.38
N ALA A 39 -2.80 -19.53 21.61
CA ALA A 39 -3.32 -20.15 20.39
C ALA A 39 -2.22 -20.26 19.33
N ARG A 40 -2.34 -21.24 18.45
CA ARG A 40 -1.35 -21.54 17.40
C ARG A 40 -1.65 -20.88 16.06
N ASP A 41 -2.57 -19.93 16.07
CA ASP A 41 -3.04 -19.15 14.93
C ASP A 41 -2.78 -17.65 15.15
N TYR A 42 -3.36 -16.81 14.28
CA TYR A 42 -3.23 -15.35 14.36
C TYR A 42 -3.66 -14.75 15.71
N ARG A 43 -4.53 -15.42 16.49
CA ARG A 43 -4.99 -14.91 17.79
C ARG A 43 -3.88 -14.95 18.82
N GLY A 44 -3.17 -16.08 18.89
CA GLY A 44 -2.00 -16.19 19.77
C GLY A 44 -0.91 -15.21 19.40
N LEU A 45 -0.71 -14.95 18.10
CA LEU A 45 0.22 -13.93 17.65
C LEU A 45 -0.20 -12.53 18.11
N ALA A 46 -1.48 -12.20 17.99
CA ALA A 46 -2.01 -10.92 18.42
C ALA A 46 -1.91 -10.72 19.94
N ASP A 47 -2.20 -11.76 20.71
CA ASP A 47 -2.07 -11.75 22.17
C ASP A 47 -0.61 -11.49 22.60
N GLN A 48 0.38 -12.10 21.92
CA GLN A 48 1.80 -11.86 22.21
C GLN A 48 2.30 -10.47 21.79
N MET A 49 1.60 -9.82 20.85
CA MET A 49 1.85 -8.44 20.42
C MET A 49 1.06 -7.41 21.25
N ASP A 50 0.42 -7.85 22.35
CA ASP A 50 -0.38 -7.03 23.27
C ASP A 50 -1.59 -6.34 22.63
N PHE A 51 -2.12 -6.87 21.52
CA PHE A 51 -3.36 -6.37 20.93
C PHE A 51 -4.55 -6.73 21.82
N GLN A 52 -5.47 -5.78 21.96
CA GLN A 52 -6.67 -5.97 22.75
C GLN A 52 -7.69 -6.82 21.99
N TYR A 53 -8.54 -7.55 22.72
CA TYR A 53 -9.58 -8.40 22.13
C TYR A 53 -10.42 -7.65 21.07
N ASN A 54 -10.81 -6.40 21.32
CA ASN A 54 -11.60 -5.61 20.37
C ASN A 54 -10.86 -5.34 19.05
N GLU A 55 -9.55 -5.14 19.10
CA GLU A 55 -8.70 -4.95 17.92
C GLU A 55 -8.62 -6.24 17.12
N VAL A 56 -8.40 -7.37 17.80
CA VAL A 56 -8.44 -8.71 17.17
C VAL A 56 -9.78 -8.95 16.50
N ARG A 57 -10.90 -8.60 17.15
CA ARG A 57 -12.25 -8.71 16.57
C ARG A 57 -12.48 -7.78 15.37
N ILE A 58 -11.76 -6.67 15.27
CA ILE A 58 -11.76 -5.80 14.08
C ILE A 58 -10.95 -6.46 12.96
N PHE A 59 -9.76 -6.99 13.26
CA PHE A 59 -8.91 -7.68 12.28
C PHE A 59 -9.58 -8.91 11.66
N GLU A 60 -10.37 -9.64 12.45
CA GLU A 60 -11.17 -10.78 11.99
C GLU A 60 -12.21 -10.45 10.90
N ARG A 61 -12.58 -9.17 10.72
CA ARG A 61 -13.54 -8.75 9.70
C ARG A 61 -12.94 -8.60 8.31
N TYR A 62 -11.61 -8.59 8.21
CA TYR A 62 -10.91 -8.48 6.94
C TYR A 62 -10.62 -9.84 6.34
N ASP A 63 -10.31 -9.87 5.04
CA ASP A 63 -9.99 -11.11 4.29
C ASP A 63 -8.84 -11.91 4.92
N SER A 64 -7.89 -11.22 5.56
CA SER A 64 -6.79 -11.84 6.27
C SER A 64 -6.51 -11.12 7.59
N PRO A 65 -6.82 -11.73 8.74
CA PRO A 65 -6.52 -11.15 10.03
C PRO A 65 -5.01 -11.06 10.27
N THR A 66 -4.22 -12.06 9.87
CA THR A 66 -2.77 -12.08 10.08
C THR A 66 -2.08 -10.91 9.41
N LEU A 67 -2.44 -10.59 8.15
CA LEU A 67 -1.84 -9.45 7.45
C LEU A 67 -2.14 -8.14 8.17
N LYS A 68 -3.36 -7.94 8.65
CA LYS A 68 -3.75 -6.72 9.38
C LYS A 68 -3.02 -6.59 10.70
N ILE A 69 -2.86 -7.69 11.43
CA ILE A 69 -2.08 -7.72 12.69
C ILE A 69 -0.61 -7.35 12.41
N ILE A 70 0.02 -7.98 11.41
CA ILE A 70 1.42 -7.69 11.06
C ILE A 70 1.58 -6.23 10.58
N ASP A 71 0.65 -5.74 9.75
CA ASP A 71 0.69 -4.37 9.26
C ASP A 71 0.60 -3.36 10.41
N ALA A 72 -0.37 -3.53 11.32
CA ALA A 72 -0.52 -2.69 12.51
C ALA A 72 0.71 -2.76 13.42
N TRP A 73 1.24 -3.97 13.64
CA TRP A 73 2.41 -4.18 14.48
C TRP A 73 3.67 -3.52 13.88
N THR A 74 3.89 -3.62 12.57
CA THR A 74 5.10 -3.09 11.92
C THR A 74 5.22 -1.56 11.92
N VAL A 75 4.14 -0.85 12.29
CA VAL A 75 4.14 0.61 12.49
C VAL A 75 4.72 0.99 13.85
N LEU A 76 4.65 0.09 14.85
CA LEU A 76 5.09 0.38 16.21
C LEU A 76 6.62 0.48 16.30
N PRO A 77 7.15 1.42 17.13
CA PRO A 77 8.56 1.47 17.42
C PRO A 77 8.99 0.22 18.20
N HIS A 78 10.26 -0.17 18.09
CA HIS A 78 10.85 -1.35 18.75
C HIS A 78 10.39 -2.72 18.23
N THR A 79 9.71 -2.79 17.08
CA THR A 79 9.38 -4.06 16.45
C THR A 79 10.53 -4.57 15.59
N THR A 80 10.93 -5.83 15.79
CA THR A 80 12.08 -6.45 15.12
C THR A 80 11.72 -7.81 14.53
N ILE A 81 12.48 -8.28 13.55
CA ILE A 81 12.28 -9.64 13.00
C ILE A 81 12.57 -10.69 14.08
N GLY A 82 13.56 -10.46 14.94
CA GLY A 82 13.89 -11.34 16.06
C GLY A 82 12.72 -11.54 17.03
N LEU A 83 11.99 -10.46 17.36
CA LEU A 83 10.78 -10.56 18.20
C LEU A 83 9.69 -11.41 17.55
N LEU A 84 9.47 -11.25 16.24
CA LEU A 84 8.50 -12.08 15.52
C LEU A 84 8.87 -13.57 15.60
N ILE A 85 10.16 -13.90 15.41
CA ILE A 85 10.66 -15.27 15.51
C ILE A 85 10.40 -15.81 16.92
N GLN A 86 10.71 -15.03 17.95
CA GLN A 86 10.46 -15.39 19.35
C GLN A 86 8.97 -15.65 19.63
N TYR A 87 8.06 -14.86 19.06
CA TYR A 87 6.62 -15.11 19.19
C TYR A 87 6.21 -16.43 18.51
N LEU A 88 6.70 -16.70 17.30
CA LEU A 88 6.41 -17.96 16.61
C LEU A 88 6.96 -19.18 17.38
N GLU A 89 8.13 -19.06 18.01
CA GLU A 89 8.69 -20.09 18.90
C GLU A 89 7.81 -20.31 20.14
N ASN A 90 7.38 -19.22 20.78
CA ASN A 90 6.50 -19.28 21.93
C ASN A 90 5.16 -19.93 21.58
N MET A 91 4.60 -19.71 20.40
CA MET A 91 3.39 -20.39 19.94
C MET A 91 3.64 -21.86 19.51
N GLY A 92 4.88 -22.33 19.58
CA GLY A 92 5.27 -23.68 19.16
C GLY A 92 5.09 -23.93 17.67
N ARG A 93 5.16 -22.88 16.83
CA ARG A 93 5.05 -22.98 15.36
C ARG A 93 6.44 -23.08 14.71
N HIS A 94 7.17 -24.13 15.10
CA HIS A 94 8.52 -24.41 14.57
C HIS A 94 8.51 -24.78 13.08
N ASP A 95 7.38 -25.27 12.56
CA ASP A 95 7.18 -25.55 11.14
C ASP A 95 7.31 -24.26 10.30
N ILE A 96 6.71 -23.16 10.78
CA ILE A 96 6.80 -21.86 10.11
C ILE A 96 8.25 -21.37 10.11
N LEU A 97 8.96 -21.54 11.22
CA LEU A 97 10.35 -21.11 11.35
C LEU A 97 11.26 -21.86 10.38
N GLN A 98 11.08 -23.18 10.27
CA GLN A 98 11.85 -24.01 9.34
C GLN A 98 11.62 -23.61 7.88
N ASP A 99 10.36 -23.37 7.49
CA ASP A 99 10.01 -23.03 6.11
C ASP A 99 10.36 -21.57 5.73
N LEU A 100 10.29 -20.64 6.69
CA LEU A 100 10.51 -19.21 6.44
C LEU A 100 11.91 -18.71 6.80
N GLN A 101 12.78 -19.53 7.40
CA GLN A 101 14.13 -19.13 7.81
C GLN A 101 14.88 -18.43 6.68
N LEU A 102 14.95 -19.04 5.50
CA LEU A 102 15.63 -18.46 4.34
C LEU A 102 15.01 -17.13 3.89
N LYS A 103 13.68 -16.99 3.99
CA LYS A 103 12.99 -15.74 3.64
C LYS A 103 13.30 -14.63 4.63
N PHE A 104 13.35 -14.92 5.93
CA PHE A 104 13.76 -13.95 6.94
C PHE A 104 15.20 -13.48 6.73
N GLU A 105 16.12 -14.40 6.43
CA GLU A 105 17.51 -14.06 6.11
C GLU A 105 17.61 -13.16 4.87
N LEU A 106 16.89 -13.49 3.80
CA LEU A 106 16.89 -12.71 2.56
C LEU A 106 16.30 -11.31 2.77
N ASP A 107 15.21 -11.20 3.53
CA ASP A 107 14.56 -9.93 3.85
C ASP A 107 15.48 -9.05 4.70
N ALA A 108 16.11 -9.63 5.72
CA ALA A 108 17.09 -8.95 6.58
C ALA A 108 18.30 -8.44 5.77
N LYS A 109 18.94 -9.30 4.96
CA LYS A 109 20.08 -8.92 4.10
C LYS A 109 19.70 -7.79 3.15
N SER A 110 18.55 -7.92 2.49
CA SER A 110 18.05 -6.92 1.55
C SER A 110 17.81 -5.57 2.22
N TYR A 111 17.29 -5.58 3.44
CA TYR A 111 17.04 -4.37 4.21
C TYR A 111 18.35 -3.69 4.62
N ILE A 112 19.31 -4.45 5.14
CA ILE A 112 20.64 -3.95 5.53
C ILE A 112 21.35 -3.36 4.31
N GLN A 113 21.37 -4.08 3.18
CA GLN A 113 21.99 -3.60 1.95
C GLN A 113 21.36 -2.29 1.46
N ARG A 114 20.02 -2.20 1.45
CA ARG A 114 19.32 -0.97 1.07
C ARG A 114 19.66 0.18 2.01
N ARG A 115 19.76 -0.07 3.32
CA ARG A 115 20.12 0.94 4.32
C ARG A 115 21.56 1.44 4.12
N LEU A 116 22.50 0.53 3.87
CA LEU A 116 23.90 0.89 3.58
C LEU A 116 24.00 1.71 2.28
N GLN A 117 23.27 1.33 1.24
CA GLN A 117 23.20 2.09 -0.02
C GLN A 117 22.70 3.52 0.22
N VAL A 118 21.59 3.69 0.94
CA VAL A 118 21.04 5.00 1.28
C VAL A 118 22.00 5.84 2.13
N GLN A 119 22.80 5.23 3.00
CA GLN A 119 23.82 5.96 3.78
C GLN A 119 25.04 6.35 2.93
N SER A 120 25.42 5.52 1.96
CA SER A 120 26.55 5.78 1.06
C SER A 120 26.22 6.74 -0.08
N GLN A 121 24.96 6.81 -0.48
CA GLN A 121 24.47 7.79 -1.44
C GLN A 121 24.21 9.08 -0.66
N GLU A 122 24.96 10.14 -0.98
CA GLU A 122 24.64 11.49 -0.50
C GLU A 122 23.15 11.76 -0.74
N SER A 123 22.47 12.35 0.24
CA SER A 123 21.06 12.73 0.13
C SER A 123 20.84 13.42 -1.21
N PRO A 124 19.77 13.12 -1.98
CA PRO A 124 19.49 13.87 -3.19
C PRO A 124 19.50 15.36 -2.82
N LEU A 125 20.42 16.11 -3.43
CA LEU A 125 20.57 17.54 -3.21
C LEU A 125 19.31 18.22 -3.73
N GLN A 126 18.30 18.31 -2.87
CA GLN A 126 17.13 19.11 -3.14
C GLN A 126 17.60 20.56 -3.15
N VAL A 127 17.65 21.17 -4.33
CA VAL A 127 17.88 22.60 -4.45
C VAL A 127 16.80 23.34 -3.65
N ASP A 128 17.22 24.34 -2.88
CA ASP A 128 16.36 25.14 -1.98
C ASP A 128 15.20 25.80 -2.76
N GLU A 129 15.41 26.01 -4.05
CA GLU A 129 14.46 26.61 -4.96
C GLU A 129 13.62 25.54 -5.68
N ILE A 130 12.58 25.06 -5.00
CA ILE A 130 11.41 24.57 -5.73
C ILE A 130 10.65 25.81 -6.20
N SER A 131 10.99 26.31 -7.38
CA SER A 131 10.08 27.20 -8.10
C SER A 131 8.90 26.33 -8.56
N SER A 132 7.90 26.14 -7.69
CA SER A 132 6.57 25.86 -8.20
C SER A 132 6.28 27.04 -9.09
N CYS A 133 6.21 26.83 -10.40
CA CYS A 133 5.59 27.83 -11.25
C CYS A 133 4.24 28.10 -10.59
N ARG A 134 4.07 29.31 -10.04
CA ARG A 134 2.72 29.82 -9.83
C ARG A 134 2.11 29.62 -11.20
N SER A 135 1.08 28.78 -11.29
CA SER A 135 0.12 28.94 -12.35
C SER A 135 -0.35 30.37 -12.18
N VAL A 136 0.32 31.28 -12.88
CA VAL A 136 -0.13 32.64 -13.00
C VAL A 136 -1.43 32.41 -13.74
N SER A 137 -2.55 32.47 -13.03
CA SER A 137 -3.79 32.94 -13.61
C SER A 137 -3.56 34.40 -14.02
N PHE A 138 -2.63 34.56 -14.97
CA PHE A 138 -2.58 35.69 -15.84
C PHE A 138 -3.72 35.39 -16.80
N ASP A 139 -4.70 36.28 -16.87
CA ASP A 139 -5.55 36.40 -18.04
C ASP A 139 -4.64 36.68 -19.24
N VAL A 140 -3.94 35.65 -19.72
CA VAL A 140 -3.31 35.68 -21.02
C VAL A 140 -4.50 35.46 -21.94
N ARG A 141 -4.98 36.52 -22.57
CA ARG A 141 -5.60 36.39 -23.87
C ARG A 141 -4.54 35.80 -24.80
N LEU A 142 -4.43 34.48 -24.79
CA LEU A 142 -3.71 33.70 -25.76
C LEU A 142 -4.53 33.83 -27.04
N GLU A 143 -4.11 34.75 -27.90
CA GLU A 143 -4.19 34.47 -29.33
C GLU A 143 -3.48 33.14 -29.54
N ASP A 144 -4.30 32.18 -29.95
CA ASP A 144 -4.06 30.77 -30.25
C ASP A 144 -2.58 30.42 -30.57
N SER A 145 -1.83 30.08 -29.54
CA SER A 145 -0.52 29.45 -29.69
C SER A 145 -0.74 27.95 -29.48
N GLY A 146 -1.13 27.28 -30.57
CA GLY A 146 -1.39 25.85 -30.60
C GLY A 146 -0.22 25.05 -30.03
N ILE A 147 -0.56 24.00 -29.26
CA ILE A 147 0.42 23.01 -28.82
C ILE A 147 0.91 22.28 -30.06
N PHE A 148 2.12 22.62 -30.52
CA PHE A 148 2.77 21.91 -31.62
C PHE A 148 3.20 20.52 -31.13
N THR A 149 2.62 19.49 -31.73
CA THR A 149 3.17 18.14 -31.62
C THR A 149 4.36 18.02 -32.59
N THR A 150 5.26 17.08 -32.34
CA THR A 150 6.45 16.85 -33.20
C THR A 150 6.09 16.52 -34.66
N GLU A 151 4.83 16.18 -34.91
CA GLU A 151 4.28 15.75 -36.20
C GLU A 151 3.83 16.97 -37.05
N ASP A 152 3.46 18.09 -36.42
CA ASP A 152 2.99 19.32 -37.05
C ASP A 152 4.13 20.12 -37.74
N ALA A 153 5.38 19.87 -37.35
CA ALA A 153 6.54 20.56 -37.90
C ALA A 153 6.89 20.16 -39.35
N CYS A 154 6.39 19.01 -39.83
CA CYS A 154 6.80 18.45 -41.12
C CYS A 154 5.79 18.66 -42.26
N THR A 155 4.52 18.92 -41.96
CA THR A 155 3.45 18.86 -42.98
C THR A 155 2.67 20.16 -43.17
N GLY A 156 2.82 21.14 -42.27
CA GLY A 156 2.32 22.52 -42.48
C GLY A 156 0.79 22.68 -42.51
N GLU A 157 0.02 21.61 -42.36
CA GLU A 157 -1.44 21.66 -42.25
C GLU A 157 -1.87 21.18 -40.87
N ILE A 158 -2.63 22.03 -40.18
CA ILE A 158 -3.22 21.73 -38.87
C ILE A 158 -4.49 20.91 -39.12
N SER A 159 -4.47 19.63 -38.75
CA SER A 159 -5.65 18.75 -38.82
C SER A 159 -6.25 18.58 -37.42
N TYR A 160 -7.45 19.11 -37.21
CA TYR A 160 -8.26 18.81 -36.03
C TYR A 160 -9.48 17.99 -36.43
N ASP A 161 -9.39 16.67 -36.39
CA ASP A 161 -10.58 15.83 -36.31
C ASP A 161 -11.00 15.70 -34.85
N CYS A 162 -11.73 16.71 -34.37
CA CYS A 162 -12.40 16.66 -33.08
C CYS A 162 -13.87 17.02 -33.28
N GLU A 163 -14.68 16.04 -33.69
CA GLU A 163 -16.12 16.22 -33.73
C GLU A 163 -16.68 16.34 -32.30
N ARG A 164 -16.93 17.60 -31.93
CA ARG A 164 -18.07 18.09 -31.15
C ARG A 164 -18.09 17.73 -29.66
N LEU A 165 -17.14 18.28 -28.90
CA LEU A 165 -17.27 18.48 -27.45
C LEU A 165 -18.15 19.70 -27.15
N GLU A 166 -19.42 19.49 -26.80
CA GLU A 166 -20.24 20.55 -26.19
C GLU A 166 -19.89 20.67 -24.70
N ILE A 167 -19.27 21.78 -24.31
CA ILE A 167 -19.04 22.12 -22.91
C ILE A 167 -20.39 22.52 -22.29
N VAL A 168 -20.98 21.62 -21.52
CA VAL A 168 -22.27 21.82 -20.84
C VAL A 168 -22.03 22.26 -19.39
N ASN A 169 -22.75 23.29 -18.93
CA ASN A 169 -22.66 23.73 -17.54
C ASN A 169 -23.29 22.68 -16.60
N ARG A 170 -22.82 22.60 -15.36
CA ARG A 170 -23.31 21.73 -14.29
C ARG A 170 -24.84 21.70 -14.17
N LYS A 171 -25.53 22.82 -14.39
CA LYS A 171 -27.01 22.88 -14.39
C LYS A 171 -27.64 22.09 -15.55
N GLN A 172 -27.06 22.21 -16.74
CA GLN A 172 -27.50 21.50 -17.94
C GLN A 172 -27.16 20.00 -17.88
N TRP A 173 -26.03 19.64 -17.26
CA TRP A 173 -25.67 18.25 -17.00
C TRP A 173 -26.68 17.57 -16.05
N ARG A 174 -27.09 18.26 -14.97
CA ARG A 174 -28.11 17.75 -14.05
C ARG A 174 -29.48 17.58 -14.70
N ALA A 175 -29.89 18.53 -15.54
CA ALA A 175 -31.15 18.42 -16.27
C ALA A 175 -31.15 17.24 -17.25
N ARG A 176 -30.02 16.95 -17.92
CA ARG A 176 -29.88 15.80 -18.84
C ARG A 176 -29.81 14.46 -18.10
N ASN A 177 -29.32 14.42 -16.86
CA ASN A 177 -29.15 13.20 -16.07
C ASN A 177 -30.17 13.00 -14.94
N ALA A 178 -31.24 13.80 -14.89
CA ALA A 178 -32.25 13.77 -13.83
C ALA A 178 -32.94 12.39 -13.67
N VAL A 179 -32.95 11.56 -14.72
CA VAL A 179 -33.53 10.21 -14.70
C VAL A 179 -32.60 9.17 -14.04
N ARG A 180 -31.27 9.44 -13.97
CA ARG A 180 -30.30 8.52 -13.34
C ARG A 180 -30.15 8.73 -11.84
N GLU A 181 -30.52 9.91 -11.32
CA GLU A 181 -30.42 10.22 -9.88
C GLU A 181 -31.56 9.61 -9.05
N SER A 182 -32.64 9.08 -9.66
CA SER A 182 -33.76 8.48 -8.92
C SER A 182 -33.49 7.06 -8.39
N GLU A 183 -32.43 6.38 -8.85
CA GLU A 183 -32.12 4.99 -8.45
C GLU A 183 -30.90 4.84 -7.55
N ILE A 184 -30.19 5.93 -7.23
CA ILE A 184 -28.92 5.87 -6.48
C ILE A 184 -28.98 6.79 -5.26
N SER A 185 -29.54 6.25 -4.17
CA SER A 185 -29.41 6.82 -2.83
C SER A 185 -28.01 6.48 -2.28
N LEU A 186 -27.04 7.38 -2.46
CA LEU A 186 -25.73 7.29 -1.78
C LEU A 186 -25.52 8.49 -0.82
N PRO A 187 -25.10 8.25 0.43
CA PRO A 187 -24.84 9.32 1.40
C PRO A 187 -23.60 10.16 1.04
N VAL A 188 -23.66 11.45 1.40
CA VAL A 188 -22.89 12.59 0.87
C VAL A 188 -21.43 12.67 1.34
N SER A 189 -20.65 11.58 1.34
CA SER A 189 -19.24 11.67 1.76
C SER A 189 -18.20 10.83 1.02
N LEU A 190 -18.54 10.16 -0.07
CA LEU A 190 -17.53 9.49 -0.90
C LEU A 190 -17.68 9.84 -2.39
N VAL A 191 -16.67 10.50 -2.94
CA VAL A 191 -16.44 10.55 -4.38
C VAL A 191 -15.51 9.38 -4.72
N VAL A 192 -16.10 8.27 -5.17
CA VAL A 192 -15.35 7.18 -5.82
C VAL A 192 -15.44 7.42 -7.32
N ILE A 193 -14.34 7.83 -7.94
CA ILE A 193 -14.22 7.83 -9.39
C ILE A 193 -13.71 6.44 -9.79
N LEU A 194 -14.63 5.54 -10.14
CA LEU A 194 -14.30 4.30 -10.84
C LEU A 194 -14.37 4.58 -12.34
N HIS A 195 -13.22 4.67 -13.00
CA HIS A 195 -13.14 4.48 -14.44
C HIS A 195 -12.83 3.00 -14.71
N THR A 196 -13.84 2.22 -15.10
CA THR A 196 -13.63 0.97 -15.82
C THR A 196 -13.80 1.25 -17.30
N VAL A 197 -12.70 1.30 -18.05
CA VAL A 197 -12.75 1.20 -19.51
C VAL A 197 -12.51 -0.27 -19.85
N THR A 198 -13.61 -1.01 -20.02
CA THR A 198 -13.63 -2.20 -20.86
C THR A 198 -13.96 -1.76 -22.27
N ALA A 199 -13.05 -1.99 -23.21
CA ALA A 199 -13.33 -1.98 -24.63
C ALA A 199 -12.88 -3.32 -25.21
N PHE A 200 -13.82 -4.01 -25.83
CA PHE A 200 -13.61 -5.13 -26.75
C PHE A 200 -13.28 -4.59 -28.14
#